data_AF-A0A7W9GEI4-F1
#
_entry.id   AF-A0A7W9GEI4-F1
#
_cell.length_a   1.000
_cell.length_b   1.000
_cell.length_c   1.000
_cell.angle_alpha   90.00
_cell.angle_beta   90.00
_cell.angle_gamma   90.00
#
_symmetry.space_group_name_H-M   'P 1'
#
loop_
_entity.id
_entity.type
_entity.pdbx_description
1 polymer ?
#
loop_
_entity_poly.entity_id
_entity_poly.type
_entity_poly.pdbx_seq_one_letter_code
_entity_poly.pdbx_strand_id
1 'polypeptide(L)'
;MTSSLDLDERLRAAAARMHRADRLRRQQAATVEQIKQAHHTLTGLEKDLSKEEADVTRLEGGLTALLARLVNQREERLERERAEAAAARQRLDGHRARLAQIEADAQAIEAELAVLATASEEYETLLAQKERQLLASGDARARELTELGAALDRVAAQLREQAEAYQAGQAALQALAKVLGYLGSAKGASTWDLLGGGLIADAVEHNRLRSADEAAWHAQRALDVFSRELADVGVSAHPRLPEVDTRWFVDTFFDNIITDVMKHQRIENTRAEVERTAQWVKGMGTQLRHRDAVLSEERARLLAKREELLRG
;
A
#
# COMPACT_ATOMS: atom_id res chain seq x y z
N MET A 1 -40.65 -9.13 29.20
CA MET A 1 -40.03 -7.83 29.53
C MET A 1 -38.62 -7.99 30.14
N THR A 2 -38.40 -8.94 31.07
CA THR A 2 -37.08 -9.22 31.69
C THR A 2 -35.98 -9.61 30.69
N SER A 3 -36.28 -10.42 29.67
CA SER A 3 -35.30 -10.84 28.65
C SER A 3 -34.82 -9.73 27.72
N SER A 4 -35.57 -8.63 27.56
CA SER A 4 -35.17 -7.50 26.69
C SER A 4 -34.23 -6.55 27.41
N LEU A 5 -34.52 -6.27 28.70
CA LEU A 5 -33.66 -5.46 29.57
C LEU A 5 -32.28 -6.10 29.79
N ASP A 6 -32.25 -7.44 29.93
CA ASP A 6 -31.00 -8.22 30.00
C ASP A 6 -30.14 -8.07 28.73
N LEU A 7 -30.78 -8.12 27.55
CA LEU A 7 -30.07 -7.98 26.27
C LEU A 7 -29.47 -6.57 26.09
N ASP A 8 -30.18 -5.53 26.52
CA ASP A 8 -29.72 -4.14 26.41
C ASP A 8 -28.56 -3.84 27.36
N GLU A 9 -28.52 -4.47 28.53
CA GLU A 9 -27.36 -4.40 29.42
C GLU A 9 -26.14 -5.11 28.85
N ARG A 10 -26.33 -6.33 28.32
CA ARG A 10 -25.27 -7.10 27.65
C ARG A 10 -24.71 -6.38 26.42
N LEU A 11 -25.57 -5.75 25.62
CA LEU A 11 -25.16 -4.92 24.48
C LEU A 11 -24.29 -3.73 24.92
N ARG A 12 -24.69 -3.01 25.97
CA ARG A 12 -23.91 -1.89 26.52
C ARG A 12 -22.55 -2.35 27.03
N ALA A 13 -22.49 -3.48 27.74
CA ALA A 13 -21.24 -4.05 28.23
C ALA A 13 -20.32 -4.50 27.08
N ALA A 14 -20.86 -5.18 26.07
CA ALA A 14 -20.11 -5.61 24.89
C ALA A 14 -19.60 -4.40 24.07
N ALA A 15 -20.42 -3.36 23.88
CA ALA A 15 -20.01 -2.12 23.23
C ALA A 15 -18.82 -1.46 23.96
N ALA A 16 -18.88 -1.39 25.29
CA ALA A 16 -17.78 -0.83 26.10
C ALA A 16 -16.48 -1.65 25.93
N ARG A 17 -16.57 -2.98 25.90
CA ARG A 17 -15.42 -3.87 25.64
C ARG A 17 -14.85 -3.66 24.24
N MET A 18 -15.71 -3.58 23.22
CA MET A 18 -15.29 -3.32 21.84
C MET A 18 -14.59 -1.96 21.71
N HIS A 19 -15.19 -0.88 22.20
CA HIS A 19 -14.58 0.45 22.14
C HIS A 19 -13.26 0.54 22.91
N ARG A 20 -13.14 -0.20 24.02
CA ARG A 20 -11.87 -0.36 24.74
C ARG A 20 -10.83 -1.05 23.88
N ALA A 21 -11.18 -2.16 23.22
CA ALA A 21 -10.29 -2.86 22.30
C ALA A 21 -9.83 -1.94 21.16
N ASP A 22 -10.74 -1.17 20.55
CA ASP A 22 -10.39 -0.26 19.46
C ASP A 22 -9.46 0.87 19.91
N ARG A 23 -9.66 1.41 21.12
CA ARG A 23 -8.74 2.39 21.70
C ARG A 23 -7.36 1.80 21.92
N LEU A 24 -7.27 0.59 22.47
CA LEU A 24 -6.00 -0.11 22.70
C LEU A 24 -5.29 -0.43 21.38
N ARG A 25 -6.00 -0.83 20.33
CA ARG A 25 -5.42 -1.04 18.99
C ARG A 25 -4.79 0.24 18.44
N ARG A 26 -5.46 1.39 18.59
CA ARG A 26 -4.90 2.70 18.21
C ARG A 26 -3.67 3.06 19.03
N GLN A 27 -3.69 2.79 20.34
CA GLN A 27 -2.53 3.00 21.22
C GLN A 27 -1.37 2.10 20.82
N GLN A 28 -1.61 0.80 20.58
CA GLN A 28 -0.60 -0.15 20.12
C GLN A 28 0.09 0.34 18.83
N ALA A 29 -0.69 0.80 17.85
CA ALA A 29 -0.13 1.35 16.61
C ALA A 29 0.79 2.56 16.86
N ALA A 30 0.41 3.45 17.78
CA ALA A 30 1.24 4.59 18.18
C ALA A 30 2.51 4.15 18.93
N THR A 31 2.41 3.19 19.85
CA THR A 31 3.55 2.67 20.62
C THR A 31 4.55 1.96 19.71
N VAL A 32 4.07 1.20 18.72
CA VAL A 32 4.94 0.56 17.70
C VAL A 32 5.76 1.61 16.94
N GLU A 33 5.15 2.75 16.59
CA GLU A 33 5.88 3.83 15.92
C GLU A 33 6.89 4.51 16.85
N GLN A 34 6.55 4.70 18.13
CA GLN A 34 7.49 5.20 19.14
C GLN A 34 8.70 4.27 19.34
N ILE A 35 8.49 2.95 19.34
CA ILE A 35 9.56 1.95 19.42
C ILE A 35 10.49 2.07 18.22
N LYS A 36 9.96 2.22 17.00
CA LYS A 36 10.80 2.42 15.81
C LYS A 36 11.66 3.69 15.90
N GLN A 37 11.06 4.80 16.34
CA GLN A 37 11.76 6.06 16.52
C GLN A 37 12.83 6.00 17.61
N ALA A 38 12.52 5.32 18.72
CA ALA A 38 13.47 5.10 19.82
C ALA A 38 14.67 4.25 19.37
N HIS A 39 14.44 3.16 18.63
CA HIS A 39 15.51 2.37 18.03
C HIS A 39 16.39 3.19 17.08
N HIS A 40 15.79 3.99 16.20
CA HIS A 40 16.55 4.85 15.28
C HIS A 40 17.43 5.85 16.05
N THR A 41 16.90 6.45 17.12
CA THR A 41 17.63 7.38 17.99
C THR A 41 18.81 6.68 18.69
N LEU A 42 18.58 5.46 19.20
CA LEU A 42 19.62 4.66 19.85
C LEU A 42 20.77 4.35 18.89
N THR A 43 20.48 3.99 17.64
CA THR A 43 21.53 3.76 16.64
C THR A 43 22.41 5.00 16.41
N GLY A 44 21.84 6.20 16.49
CA GLY A 44 22.61 7.45 16.42
C GLY A 44 23.50 7.65 17.66
N LEU A 45 22.92 7.49 18.85
CA LEU A 45 23.64 7.64 20.12
C LEU A 45 24.77 6.61 20.30
N GLU A 46 24.58 5.38 19.83
CA GLU A 46 25.62 4.34 19.85
C GLU A 46 26.80 4.69 18.96
N LYS A 47 26.54 5.28 17.79
CA LYS A 47 27.60 5.78 16.89
C LYS A 47 28.35 6.95 17.51
N ASP A 48 27.63 7.87 18.16
CA ASP A 48 28.27 9.03 18.79
C ASP A 48 29.10 8.59 19.99
N LEU A 49 28.58 7.73 20.86
CA LEU A 49 29.36 7.13 21.95
C LEU A 49 30.62 6.43 21.44
N SER A 50 30.52 5.66 20.35
CA SER A 50 31.69 4.98 19.76
C SER A 50 32.76 5.95 19.26
N LYS A 51 32.40 7.18 18.85
CA LYS A 51 33.37 8.22 18.46
C LYS A 51 34.06 8.79 19.70
N GLU A 52 33.28 9.18 20.72
CA GLU A 52 33.83 9.72 21.98
C GLU A 52 34.78 8.72 22.65
N GLU A 53 34.42 7.43 22.68
CA GLU A 53 35.28 6.37 23.23
C GLU A 53 36.56 6.15 22.42
N ALA A 54 36.49 6.31 21.09
CA ALA A 54 37.67 6.23 20.22
C ALA A 54 38.60 7.43 20.41
N ASP A 55 38.05 8.63 20.61
CA ASP A 55 38.83 9.84 20.87
C ASP A 55 39.52 9.77 22.25
N VAL A 56 38.84 9.27 23.29
CA VAL A 56 39.46 8.92 24.58
C VAL A 56 40.58 7.90 24.40
N THR A 57 40.32 6.79 23.69
CA THR A 57 41.33 5.74 23.46
C THR A 57 42.55 6.27 22.71
N ARG A 58 42.35 7.15 21.71
CA ARG A 58 43.43 7.79 20.95
C ARG A 58 44.26 8.72 21.84
N LEU A 59 43.63 9.44 22.76
CA LEU A 59 44.32 10.32 23.71
C LEU A 59 45.00 9.56 24.86
N GLU A 60 44.52 8.37 25.21
CA GLU A 60 45.15 7.48 26.19
C GLU A 60 46.34 6.72 25.57
N GLY A 61 46.17 6.16 24.36
CA GLY A 61 47.19 5.38 23.63
C GLY A 61 48.17 6.23 22.80
N GLY A 62 47.86 7.51 22.57
CA GLY A 62 48.72 8.44 21.85
C GLY A 62 49.92 8.87 22.70
N LEU A 63 51.08 8.23 22.45
CA LEU A 63 52.46 8.68 22.70
C LEU A 63 53.23 8.00 23.85
N THR A 64 53.87 6.89 23.49
CA THR A 64 55.27 6.60 23.82
C THR A 64 56.29 7.63 23.27
N ALA A 65 55.87 8.81 22.77
CA ALA A 65 56.78 9.78 22.14
C ALA A 65 56.49 11.25 22.53
N LEU A 66 57.28 11.75 23.49
CA LEU A 66 57.84 13.11 23.53
C LEU A 66 56.90 14.31 23.81
N LEU A 67 56.78 14.73 25.09
CA LEU A 67 57.11 16.10 25.60
C LEU A 67 56.29 16.50 26.85
N ALA A 68 56.99 16.95 27.91
CA ALA A 68 56.43 17.33 29.21
C ALA A 68 55.57 18.63 29.24
N ARG A 69 55.70 19.54 28.25
CA ARG A 69 54.89 20.77 28.15
C ARG A 69 53.49 20.54 27.54
N LEU A 70 53.34 19.44 26.81
CA LEU A 70 52.07 18.96 26.24
C LEU A 70 51.25 18.15 27.25
N VAL A 71 51.85 17.74 28.37
CA VAL A 71 51.19 16.90 29.39
C VAL A 71 50.01 17.62 30.03
N ASN A 72 50.18 18.87 30.46
CA ASN A 72 49.10 19.63 31.10
C ASN A 72 47.92 19.89 30.14
N GLN A 73 48.20 20.23 28.87
CA GLN A 73 47.17 20.44 27.86
C GLN A 73 46.51 19.12 27.41
N ARG A 74 47.23 18.00 27.45
CA ARG A 74 46.70 16.67 27.16
C ARG A 74 45.82 16.15 28.29
N GLU A 75 46.22 16.34 29.54
CA GLU A 75 45.42 15.98 30.72
C GLU A 75 44.09 16.73 30.71
N GLU A 76 44.11 18.04 30.47
CA GLU A 76 42.88 18.84 30.35
C GLU A 76 41.98 18.37 29.18
N ARG A 77 42.56 17.99 28.04
CA ARG A 77 41.79 17.43 26.91
C ARG A 77 41.24 16.05 27.21
N LEU A 78 42.01 15.17 27.84
CA LEU A 78 41.59 13.82 28.20
C LEU A 78 40.44 13.86 29.23
N GLU A 79 40.48 14.76 30.20
CA GLU A 79 39.38 14.96 31.14
C GLU A 79 38.09 15.41 30.45
N ARG A 80 38.19 16.33 29.48
CA ARG A 80 37.04 16.77 28.67
C ARG A 80 36.42 15.62 27.87
N GLU A 81 37.24 14.85 27.17
CA GLU A 81 36.79 13.75 26.31
C GLU A 81 36.20 12.60 27.15
N ARG A 82 36.75 12.35 28.35
CA ARG A 82 36.14 11.43 29.32
C ARG A 82 34.79 11.93 29.82
N ALA A 83 34.64 13.24 30.05
CA ALA A 83 33.37 13.83 30.45
C ALA A 83 32.34 13.76 29.32
N GLU A 84 32.75 13.99 28.07
CA GLU A 84 31.91 13.87 26.87
C GLU A 84 31.45 12.42 26.64
N ALA A 85 32.36 11.45 26.73
CA ALA A 85 32.04 10.02 26.68
C ALA A 85 31.09 9.60 27.83
N ALA A 86 31.33 10.06 29.06
CA ALA A 86 30.44 9.78 30.19
C ALA A 86 29.04 10.37 29.98
N ALA A 87 28.93 11.59 29.46
CA ALA A 87 27.67 12.22 29.13
C ALA A 87 26.94 11.51 27.97
N ALA A 88 27.67 11.00 26.97
CA ALA A 88 27.13 10.19 25.88
C ALA A 88 26.59 8.85 26.39
N ARG A 89 27.31 8.16 27.29
CA ARG A 89 26.83 6.93 27.95
C ARG A 89 25.55 7.16 28.74
N GLN A 90 25.51 8.20 29.58
CA GLN A 90 24.32 8.53 30.36
C GLN A 90 23.10 8.81 29.46
N ARG A 91 23.31 9.54 28.34
CA ARG A 91 22.24 9.76 27.35
C ARG A 91 21.77 8.44 26.74
N LEU A 92 22.69 7.59 26.30
CA LEU A 92 22.37 6.29 25.72
C LEU A 92 21.57 5.42 26.71
N ASP A 93 22.01 5.33 27.95
CA ASP A 93 21.34 4.56 29.01
C ASP A 93 19.93 5.10 29.30
N GLY A 94 19.77 6.43 29.35
CA GLY A 94 18.46 7.06 29.49
C GLY A 94 17.50 6.72 28.34
N HIS A 95 17.99 6.71 27.10
CA HIS A 95 17.19 6.32 25.94
C HIS A 95 16.89 4.82 25.90
N ARG A 96 17.81 3.95 26.37
CA ARG A 96 17.58 2.51 26.51
C ARG A 96 16.52 2.22 27.57
N ALA A 97 16.59 2.89 28.72
CA ALA A 97 15.58 2.77 29.76
C ALA A 97 14.20 3.24 29.26
N ARG A 98 14.15 4.34 28.51
CA ARG A 98 12.92 4.82 27.86
C ARG A 98 12.37 3.79 26.86
N LEU A 99 13.21 3.22 26.01
CA LEU A 99 12.78 2.17 25.07
C LEU A 99 12.19 0.97 25.82
N ALA A 100 12.88 0.48 26.85
CA ALA A 100 12.41 -0.65 27.65
C ALA A 100 11.04 -0.38 28.30
N GLN A 101 10.79 0.86 28.76
CA GLN A 101 9.47 1.26 29.27
C GLN A 101 8.40 1.23 28.18
N ILE A 102 8.67 1.78 27.00
CA ILE A 102 7.73 1.80 25.88
C ILE A 102 7.42 0.36 25.41
N GLU A 103 8.41 -0.52 25.40
CA GLU A 103 8.24 -1.94 25.09
C GLU A 103 7.39 -2.67 26.14
N ALA A 104 7.62 -2.40 27.43
CA ALA A 104 6.78 -2.94 28.51
C ALA A 104 5.33 -2.46 28.40
N ASP A 105 5.11 -1.18 28.08
CA ASP A 105 3.77 -0.62 27.84
C ASP A 105 3.10 -1.30 26.63
N ALA A 106 3.85 -1.55 25.54
CA ALA A 106 3.35 -2.26 24.36
C ALA A 106 2.93 -3.70 24.70
N GLN A 107 3.73 -4.42 25.50
CA GLN A 107 3.41 -5.78 25.95
C GLN A 107 2.16 -5.80 26.84
N ALA A 108 1.99 -4.82 27.73
CA ALA A 108 0.79 -4.71 28.55
C ALA A 108 -0.47 -4.45 27.69
N ILE A 109 -0.37 -3.57 26.70
CA ILE A 109 -1.45 -3.31 25.73
C ILE A 109 -1.79 -4.58 24.95
N GLU A 110 -0.78 -5.33 24.49
CA GLU A 110 -0.98 -6.58 23.75
C GLU A 110 -1.68 -7.65 24.60
N ALA A 111 -1.26 -7.82 25.86
CA ALA A 111 -1.90 -8.74 26.79
C ALA A 111 -3.38 -8.37 27.04
N GLU A 112 -3.69 -7.08 27.18
CA GLU A 112 -5.06 -6.60 27.35
C GLU A 112 -5.90 -6.81 26.06
N LEU A 113 -5.31 -6.59 24.89
CA LEU A 113 -5.95 -6.88 23.60
C LEU A 113 -6.26 -8.36 23.43
N ALA A 114 -5.40 -9.26 23.90
CA ALA A 114 -5.64 -10.69 23.85
C ALA A 114 -6.89 -11.10 24.66
N VAL A 115 -7.11 -10.48 25.82
CA VAL A 115 -8.33 -10.68 26.63
C VAL A 115 -9.59 -10.16 25.92
N LEU A 116 -9.43 -9.12 25.09
CA LEU A 116 -10.52 -8.48 24.34
C LEU A 116 -10.64 -8.99 22.89
N ALA A 117 -9.96 -10.08 22.52
CA ALA A 117 -9.90 -10.57 21.16
C ALA A 117 -11.29 -10.80 20.53
N THR A 118 -12.23 -11.33 21.32
CA THR A 118 -13.61 -11.64 20.89
C THR A 118 -14.59 -10.48 21.07
N ALA A 119 -14.18 -9.34 21.64
CA ALA A 119 -15.10 -8.29 22.04
C ALA A 119 -15.93 -7.71 20.87
N SER A 120 -15.32 -7.60 19.69
CA SER A 120 -16.01 -7.16 18.47
C SER A 120 -17.03 -8.19 17.97
N GLU A 121 -16.66 -9.48 17.97
CA GLU A 121 -17.56 -10.56 17.52
C GLU A 121 -18.74 -10.77 18.47
N GLU A 122 -18.48 -10.72 19.78
CA GLU A 122 -19.53 -10.77 20.81
C GLU A 122 -20.53 -9.63 20.65
N TYR A 123 -20.03 -8.42 20.36
CA TYR A 123 -20.88 -7.25 20.14
C TYR A 123 -21.78 -7.41 18.90
N GLU A 124 -21.22 -7.81 17.77
CA GLU A 124 -21.98 -8.05 16.53
C GLU A 124 -23.02 -9.17 16.71
N THR A 125 -22.66 -10.24 17.43
CA THR A 125 -23.57 -11.34 17.73
C THR A 125 -24.78 -10.87 18.54
N LEU A 126 -24.55 -10.01 19.54
CA LEU A 126 -25.61 -9.43 20.35
C LEU A 126 -26.48 -8.45 19.54
N LEU A 127 -25.90 -7.65 18.65
CA LEU A 127 -26.67 -6.78 17.74
C LEU A 127 -27.59 -7.62 16.83
N ALA A 128 -27.06 -8.69 16.23
CA ALA A 128 -27.86 -9.61 15.40
C ALA A 128 -28.95 -10.33 16.21
N GLN A 129 -28.70 -10.64 17.49
CA GLN A 129 -29.72 -11.18 18.38
C GLN A 129 -30.83 -10.15 18.65
N LYS A 130 -30.47 -8.89 18.93
CA LYS A 130 -31.42 -7.80 19.17
C LYS A 130 -32.28 -7.53 17.94
N GLU A 131 -31.66 -7.47 16.77
CA GLU A 131 -32.37 -7.27 15.50
C GLU A 131 -33.41 -8.37 15.26
N ARG A 132 -33.03 -9.64 15.41
CA ARG A 132 -33.96 -10.78 15.30
C ARG A 132 -35.12 -10.67 16.29
N GLN A 133 -34.87 -10.24 17.52
CA GLN A 133 -35.91 -10.04 18.52
C GLN A 133 -36.89 -8.94 18.11
N LEU A 134 -36.39 -7.79 17.63
CA LEU A 134 -37.24 -6.67 17.19
C LEU A 134 -38.12 -7.07 16.00
N LEU A 135 -37.53 -7.74 15.01
CA LEU A 135 -38.26 -8.26 13.84
C LEU A 135 -39.34 -9.26 14.23
N ALA A 136 -39.03 -10.23 15.10
CA ALA A 136 -39.99 -11.24 15.54
C ALA A 136 -41.14 -10.66 16.40
N SER A 137 -40.86 -9.59 17.14
CA SER A 137 -41.85 -8.92 17.99
C SER A 137 -42.77 -7.95 17.24
N GLY A 138 -42.47 -7.63 15.97
CA GLY A 138 -43.20 -6.60 15.22
C GLY A 138 -42.99 -5.19 15.76
N ASP A 139 -41.82 -4.91 16.33
CA ASP A 139 -41.46 -3.58 16.84
C ASP A 139 -41.58 -2.51 15.74
N ALA A 140 -41.91 -1.27 16.12
CA ALA A 140 -42.05 -0.16 15.17
C ALA A 140 -40.80 0.06 14.29
N ARG A 141 -39.61 -0.29 14.82
CA ARG A 141 -38.32 -0.21 14.11
C ARG A 141 -38.09 -1.34 13.09
N ALA A 142 -38.88 -2.41 13.12
CA ALA A 142 -38.66 -3.61 12.30
C ALA A 142 -38.64 -3.31 10.79
N ARG A 143 -39.51 -2.40 10.35
CA ARG A 143 -39.56 -1.97 8.95
C ARG A 143 -38.29 -1.23 8.55
N GLU A 144 -37.85 -0.26 9.34
CA GLU A 144 -36.64 0.52 9.08
C GLU A 144 -35.39 -0.37 9.10
N LEU A 145 -35.29 -1.32 10.04
CA LEU A 145 -34.19 -2.30 10.08
C LEU A 145 -34.15 -3.19 8.84
N THR A 146 -35.31 -3.61 8.32
CA THR A 146 -35.39 -4.40 7.08
C THR A 146 -34.94 -3.59 5.87
N GLU A 147 -35.38 -2.34 5.77
CA GLU A 147 -34.99 -1.41 4.68
C GLU A 147 -33.48 -1.11 4.73
N LEU A 148 -32.91 -0.93 5.93
CA LEU A 148 -31.46 -0.78 6.15
C LEU A 148 -30.68 -2.03 5.76
N GLY A 149 -31.15 -3.23 6.13
CA GLY A 149 -30.53 -4.49 5.72
C GLY A 149 -30.43 -4.61 4.21
N ALA A 150 -31.54 -4.36 3.51
CA ALA A 150 -31.57 -4.37 2.04
C ALA A 150 -30.65 -3.28 1.43
N ALA A 151 -30.51 -2.12 2.06
CA ALA A 151 -29.57 -1.09 1.62
C ALA A 151 -28.10 -1.50 1.81
N LEU A 152 -27.78 -2.10 2.96
CA LEU A 152 -26.44 -2.61 3.25
C LEU A 152 -26.03 -3.72 2.28
N ASP A 153 -26.94 -4.63 1.94
CA ASP A 153 -26.69 -5.69 0.96
C ASP A 153 -26.41 -5.13 -0.43
N ARG A 154 -27.17 -4.12 -0.86
CA ARG A 154 -26.94 -3.43 -2.14
C ARG A 154 -25.57 -2.74 -2.17
N VAL A 155 -25.23 -1.97 -1.13
CA VAL A 155 -23.94 -1.28 -1.07
C VAL A 155 -22.78 -2.27 -1.00
N ALA A 156 -22.95 -3.40 -0.29
CA ALA A 156 -21.94 -4.45 -0.23
C ALA A 156 -21.70 -5.13 -1.59
N ALA A 157 -22.76 -5.37 -2.38
CA ALA A 157 -22.63 -5.84 -3.76
C ALA A 157 -21.90 -4.82 -4.63
N GLN A 158 -22.28 -3.54 -4.56
CA GLN A 158 -21.65 -2.47 -5.34
C GLN A 158 -20.16 -2.30 -5.02
N LEU A 159 -19.77 -2.38 -3.73
CA LEU A 159 -18.36 -2.33 -3.32
C LEU A 159 -17.56 -3.50 -3.92
N ARG A 160 -18.15 -4.69 -3.98
CA ARG A 160 -17.51 -5.86 -4.59
C ARG A 160 -17.27 -5.64 -6.09
N GLU A 161 -18.29 -5.19 -6.80
CA GLU A 161 -18.20 -4.87 -8.24
C GLU A 161 -17.17 -3.76 -8.51
N GLN A 162 -17.10 -2.71 -7.66
CA GLN A 162 -16.04 -1.69 -7.77
C GLN A 162 -14.64 -2.29 -7.62
N ALA A 163 -14.46 -3.21 -6.65
CA ALA A 163 -13.18 -3.86 -6.41
C ALA A 163 -12.78 -4.76 -7.59
N GLU A 164 -13.70 -5.55 -8.13
CA GLU A 164 -13.49 -6.42 -9.30
C GLU A 164 -13.08 -5.58 -10.52
N ALA A 165 -13.82 -4.52 -10.82
CA ALA A 165 -13.48 -3.58 -11.90
C ALA A 165 -12.12 -2.92 -11.70
N TYR A 166 -11.79 -2.52 -10.46
CA TYR A 166 -10.50 -1.92 -10.17
C TYR A 166 -9.34 -2.91 -10.39
N GLN A 167 -9.49 -4.15 -9.94
CA GLN A 167 -8.47 -5.19 -10.12
C GLN A 167 -8.28 -5.54 -11.61
N ALA A 168 -9.37 -5.67 -12.37
CA ALA A 168 -9.28 -5.88 -13.81
C ALA A 168 -8.59 -4.70 -14.52
N GLY A 169 -8.86 -3.46 -14.10
CA GLY A 169 -8.16 -2.27 -14.59
C GLY A 169 -6.65 -2.28 -14.28
N GLN A 170 -6.25 -2.73 -13.08
CA GLN A 170 -4.83 -2.91 -12.75
C GLN A 170 -4.16 -3.99 -13.60
N ALA A 171 -4.83 -5.11 -13.83
CA ALA A 171 -4.34 -6.17 -14.72
C ALA A 171 -4.17 -5.66 -16.16
N ALA A 172 -5.14 -4.87 -16.66
CA ALA A 172 -5.04 -4.23 -17.97
C ALA A 172 -3.86 -3.24 -18.05
N LEU A 173 -3.65 -2.40 -17.03
CA LEU A 173 -2.49 -1.49 -16.97
C LEU A 173 -1.15 -2.23 -17.00
N GLN A 174 -1.04 -3.34 -16.26
CA GLN A 174 0.17 -4.16 -16.28
C GLN A 174 0.43 -4.77 -17.66
N ALA A 175 -0.63 -5.24 -18.33
CA ALA A 175 -0.51 -5.79 -19.69
C ALA A 175 -0.12 -4.72 -20.72
N LEU A 176 -0.73 -3.53 -20.66
CA LEU A 176 -0.37 -2.38 -21.50
C LEU A 176 1.08 -1.93 -21.27
N ALA A 177 1.55 -1.93 -20.03
CA ALA A 177 2.94 -1.61 -19.71
C ALA A 177 3.93 -2.58 -20.36
N LYS A 178 3.60 -3.88 -20.46
CA LYS A 178 4.42 -4.87 -21.17
C LYS A 178 4.48 -4.55 -22.67
N VAL A 179 3.36 -4.20 -23.30
CA VAL A 179 3.31 -3.77 -24.71
C VAL A 179 4.23 -2.56 -24.92
N LEU A 180 4.11 -1.53 -24.08
CA LEU A 180 4.96 -0.33 -24.14
C LEU A 180 6.45 -0.65 -23.93
N GLY A 181 6.78 -1.59 -23.06
CA GLY A 181 8.15 -2.06 -22.82
C GLY A 181 8.76 -2.75 -24.05
N TYR A 182 7.99 -3.61 -24.73
CA TYR A 182 8.45 -4.26 -25.96
C TYR A 182 8.58 -3.27 -27.13
N LEU A 183 7.61 -2.36 -27.32
CA LEU A 183 7.68 -1.31 -28.34
C LEU A 183 8.85 -0.35 -28.10
N GLY A 184 9.10 0.04 -26.85
CA GLY A 184 10.25 0.89 -26.50
C GLY A 184 11.60 0.19 -26.71
N SER A 185 11.68 -1.11 -26.44
CA SER A 185 12.90 -1.91 -26.70
C SER A 185 13.15 -2.11 -28.20
N ALA A 186 12.10 -2.32 -29.00
CA ALA A 186 12.21 -2.41 -30.45
C ALA A 186 12.72 -1.09 -31.06
N LYS A 187 12.23 0.06 -30.57
CA LYS A 187 12.73 1.39 -30.96
C LYS A 187 14.23 1.56 -30.67
N GLY A 188 14.68 1.13 -29.49
CA GLY A 188 16.08 1.25 -29.06
C GLY A 188 17.05 0.41 -29.91
N ALA A 189 16.63 -0.79 -30.32
CA ALA A 189 17.40 -1.66 -31.22
C ALA A 189 17.55 -1.05 -32.63
N SER A 190 16.48 -0.49 -33.19
CA SER A 190 16.48 0.17 -34.50
C SER A 190 17.43 1.38 -34.58
N THR A 191 17.58 2.16 -33.50
CA THR A 191 18.59 3.25 -33.43
C THR A 191 20.04 2.77 -33.47
N TRP A 192 20.30 1.50 -33.11
CA TRP A 192 21.64 0.92 -33.13
C TRP A 192 22.05 0.40 -34.52
N ASP A 193 21.07 -0.02 -35.34
CA ASP A 193 21.32 -0.47 -36.73
C ASP A 193 21.75 0.66 -37.66
N LEU A 194 21.23 1.88 -37.46
CA LEU A 194 21.66 3.09 -38.16
C LEU A 194 23.14 3.46 -37.90
N LEU A 195 23.79 2.85 -36.89
CA LEU A 195 25.20 3.08 -36.53
C LEU A 195 26.12 1.89 -36.88
N GLY A 196 25.66 0.92 -37.68
CA GLY A 196 26.52 -0.08 -38.33
C GLY A 196 26.60 -1.47 -37.67
N GLY A 197 25.51 -1.98 -37.10
CA GLY A 197 25.43 -3.27 -36.39
C GLY A 197 24.65 -4.40 -37.09
N GLY A 198 24.60 -4.42 -38.42
CA GLY A 198 23.54 -5.07 -39.21
C GLY A 198 23.55 -6.59 -39.37
N LEU A 199 23.66 -7.40 -38.30
CA LEU A 199 23.24 -8.83 -38.32
C LEU A 199 22.77 -9.38 -36.96
N ILE A 200 23.24 -8.84 -35.82
CA ILE A 200 22.83 -9.29 -34.47
C ILE A 200 21.64 -8.46 -33.94
N ALA A 201 21.54 -7.19 -34.35
CA ALA A 201 20.44 -6.31 -33.96
C ALA A 201 19.09 -6.75 -34.60
N ASP A 202 19.11 -7.19 -35.86
CA ASP A 202 17.93 -7.65 -36.61
C ASP A 202 17.17 -8.83 -35.95
N ALA A 203 17.89 -9.84 -35.46
CA ALA A 203 17.28 -11.02 -34.82
C ALA A 203 16.63 -10.66 -33.46
N VAL A 204 17.24 -9.70 -32.75
CA VAL A 204 16.72 -9.19 -31.48
C VAL A 204 15.48 -8.33 -31.73
N GLU A 205 15.49 -7.47 -32.75
CA GLU A 205 14.33 -6.64 -33.12
C GLU A 205 13.12 -7.50 -33.52
N HIS A 206 13.32 -8.49 -34.39
CA HIS A 206 12.25 -9.37 -34.83
C HIS A 206 11.62 -10.16 -33.66
N ASN A 207 12.44 -10.60 -32.70
CA ASN A 207 11.93 -11.25 -31.50
C ASN A 207 11.11 -10.29 -30.63
N ARG A 208 11.53 -9.02 -30.50
CA ARG A 208 10.84 -8.01 -29.69
C ARG A 208 9.50 -7.58 -30.28
N LEU A 209 9.40 -7.45 -31.60
CA LEU A 209 8.14 -7.13 -32.27
C LEU A 209 7.12 -8.26 -32.13
N ARG A 210 7.55 -9.53 -32.25
CA ARG A 210 6.67 -10.68 -31.97
C ARG A 210 6.20 -10.71 -30.52
N SER A 211 7.11 -10.45 -29.57
CA SER A 211 6.72 -10.32 -28.15
C SER A 211 5.77 -9.15 -27.92
N ALA A 212 5.88 -8.05 -28.68
CA ALA A 212 4.94 -6.93 -28.60
C ALA A 212 3.54 -7.32 -29.09
N ASP A 213 3.44 -8.09 -30.17
CA ASP A 213 2.16 -8.61 -30.69
C ASP A 213 1.50 -9.60 -29.73
N GLU A 214 2.25 -10.58 -29.23
CA GLU A 214 1.77 -11.49 -28.18
C GLU A 214 1.28 -10.70 -26.95
N ALA A 215 2.07 -9.74 -26.48
CA ALA A 215 1.70 -8.87 -25.38
C ALA A 215 0.44 -8.03 -25.68
N ALA A 216 0.25 -7.59 -26.93
CA ALA A 216 -0.92 -6.83 -27.33
C ALA A 216 -2.19 -7.70 -27.28
N TRP A 217 -2.14 -8.96 -27.71
CA TRP A 217 -3.24 -9.91 -27.53
C TRP A 217 -3.57 -10.16 -26.06
N HIS A 218 -2.54 -10.29 -25.21
CA HIS A 218 -2.73 -10.38 -23.76
C HIS A 218 -3.39 -9.12 -23.19
N ALA A 219 -2.95 -7.94 -23.63
CA ALA A 219 -3.50 -6.66 -23.19
C ALA A 219 -4.95 -6.47 -23.67
N GLN A 220 -5.29 -6.86 -24.89
CA GLN A 220 -6.68 -6.82 -25.37
C GLN A 220 -7.58 -7.73 -24.54
N ARG A 221 -7.15 -8.96 -24.22
CA ARG A 221 -7.95 -9.85 -23.34
C ARG A 221 -8.16 -9.25 -21.95
N ALA A 222 -7.14 -8.60 -21.38
CA ALA A 222 -7.25 -7.93 -20.09
C ALA A 222 -8.21 -6.72 -20.16
N LEU A 223 -8.20 -5.98 -21.27
CA LEU A 223 -9.15 -4.90 -21.54
C LEU A 223 -10.59 -5.41 -21.73
N ASP A 224 -10.78 -6.56 -22.35
CA ASP A 224 -12.10 -7.19 -22.50
C ASP A 224 -12.66 -7.64 -21.15
N VAL A 225 -11.80 -8.19 -20.26
CA VAL A 225 -12.17 -8.47 -18.87
C VAL A 225 -12.57 -7.18 -18.18
N PHE A 226 -11.71 -6.15 -18.21
CA PHE A 226 -11.99 -4.85 -17.61
C PHE A 226 -13.29 -4.21 -18.14
N SER A 227 -13.56 -4.34 -19.44
CA SER A 227 -14.81 -3.89 -20.07
C SER A 227 -16.04 -4.57 -19.47
N ARG A 228 -15.98 -5.89 -19.22
CA ARG A 228 -17.06 -6.63 -18.56
C ARG A 228 -17.28 -6.19 -17.12
N GLU A 229 -16.21 -6.09 -16.34
CA GLU A 229 -16.33 -5.62 -14.94
C GLU A 229 -16.83 -4.17 -14.87
N LEU A 230 -16.47 -3.32 -15.84
CA LEU A 230 -17.00 -1.97 -15.95
C LEU A 230 -18.51 -1.96 -16.21
N ALA A 231 -19.03 -2.93 -16.97
CA ALA A 231 -20.45 -3.04 -17.23
C ALA A 231 -21.25 -3.33 -15.96
N ASP A 232 -20.69 -4.15 -15.05
CA ASP A 232 -21.32 -4.47 -13.76
C ASP A 232 -21.47 -3.22 -12.88
N VAL A 233 -20.55 -2.25 -12.98
CA VAL A 233 -20.65 -0.96 -12.28
C VAL A 233 -21.42 0.13 -13.07
N GLY A 234 -22.06 -0.23 -14.19
CA GLY A 234 -22.88 0.64 -15.01
C GLY A 234 -22.10 1.51 -16.01
N VAL A 235 -20.87 1.14 -16.35
CA VAL A 235 -20.03 1.84 -17.33
C VAL A 235 -19.86 0.98 -18.58
N SER A 236 -20.42 1.42 -19.71
CA SER A 236 -20.24 0.73 -20.99
C SER A 236 -19.03 1.31 -21.74
N ALA A 237 -17.93 0.56 -21.79
CA ALA A 237 -16.73 0.95 -22.54
C ALA A 237 -16.06 -0.26 -23.19
N HIS A 238 -15.59 -0.12 -24.43
CA HIS A 238 -14.98 -1.20 -25.22
C HIS A 238 -13.67 -0.72 -25.87
N PRO A 239 -12.61 -0.48 -25.08
CA PRO A 239 -11.32 -0.08 -25.62
C PRO A 239 -10.74 -1.17 -26.53
N ARG A 240 -10.27 -0.77 -27.71
CA ARG A 240 -9.57 -1.65 -28.66
C ARG A 240 -8.16 -1.15 -28.85
N LEU A 241 -7.19 -2.05 -28.72
CA LEU A 241 -5.81 -1.77 -29.09
C LEU A 241 -5.64 -1.79 -30.61
N PRO A 242 -4.72 -0.98 -31.16
CA PRO A 242 -4.31 -1.12 -32.55
C PRO A 242 -3.74 -2.52 -32.81
N GLU A 243 -3.94 -3.02 -34.02
CA GLU A 243 -3.29 -4.24 -34.48
C GLU A 243 -1.77 -4.01 -34.56
N VAL A 244 -1.01 -4.80 -33.79
CA VAL A 244 0.45 -4.85 -33.88
C VAL A 244 0.82 -5.84 -34.99
N ASP A 245 0.54 -5.49 -36.24
CA ASP A 245 0.77 -6.40 -37.37
C ASP A 245 2.28 -6.57 -37.65
N THR A 246 2.86 -7.62 -37.08
CA THR A 246 4.27 -8.02 -37.26
C THR A 246 4.57 -8.62 -38.63
N ARG A 247 3.54 -9.05 -39.39
CA ARG A 247 3.72 -9.67 -40.72
C ARG A 247 4.16 -8.65 -41.76
N TRP A 248 3.62 -7.43 -41.69
CA TRP A 248 4.07 -6.33 -42.56
C TRP A 248 5.53 -5.90 -42.28
N PHE A 249 6.02 -6.03 -41.04
CA PHE A 249 7.43 -5.73 -40.74
C PHE A 249 8.41 -6.71 -41.41
N VAL A 250 7.96 -7.93 -41.70
CA VAL A 250 8.75 -8.95 -42.43
C VAL A 250 8.78 -8.67 -43.93
N ASP A 251 7.64 -8.31 -44.55
CA ASP A 251 7.59 -7.99 -45.99
C ASP A 251 8.36 -6.70 -46.36
N THR A 252 8.52 -5.79 -45.40
CA THR A 252 9.21 -4.50 -45.58
C THR A 252 10.73 -4.59 -45.38
N PHE A 253 11.27 -5.79 -45.13
CA PHE A 253 12.69 -6.04 -44.85
C PHE A 253 13.59 -5.95 -46.10
N PHE A 254 13.03 -6.01 -47.32
CA PHE A 254 13.81 -6.11 -48.56
C PHE A 254 14.03 -4.78 -49.33
N ASP A 255 13.43 -3.66 -48.92
CA ASP A 255 13.59 -2.37 -49.61
C ASP A 255 14.22 -1.32 -48.68
N ASN A 256 15.42 -0.84 -49.00
CA ASN A 256 16.29 0.00 -48.16
C ASN A 256 15.79 1.47 -47.95
N ILE A 257 16.02 1.99 -46.73
CA ILE A 257 16.05 3.41 -46.28
C ILE A 257 14.71 4.18 -46.15
N ILE A 258 13.77 4.15 -47.10
CA ILE A 258 12.46 4.86 -46.94
C ILE A 258 11.55 4.13 -45.93
N THR A 259 11.73 2.82 -45.85
CA THR A 259 11.01 1.86 -45.01
C THR A 259 11.31 1.99 -43.52
N ASP A 260 12.53 2.33 -43.10
CA ASP A 260 12.88 2.43 -41.67
C ASP A 260 12.26 3.66 -40.99
N VAL A 261 12.14 4.78 -41.71
CA VAL A 261 11.38 5.95 -41.25
C VAL A 261 9.89 5.63 -41.08
N MET A 262 9.32 4.86 -42.02
CA MET A 262 7.92 4.43 -41.95
C MET A 262 7.67 3.42 -40.81
N LYS A 263 8.59 2.48 -40.59
CA LYS A 263 8.55 1.55 -39.44
C LYS A 263 8.61 2.31 -38.11
N HIS A 264 9.55 3.26 -37.98
CA HIS A 264 9.69 4.08 -36.78
C HIS A 264 8.43 4.90 -36.48
N GLN A 265 7.87 5.57 -37.49
CA GLN A 265 6.64 6.34 -37.34
C GLN A 265 5.45 5.45 -36.94
N ARG A 266 5.36 4.23 -37.48
CA ARG A 266 4.30 3.28 -37.14
C ARG A 266 4.44 2.78 -35.70
N ILE A 267 5.66 2.44 -35.25
CA ILE A 267 5.93 2.06 -33.85
C ILE A 267 5.55 3.19 -32.90
N GLU A 268 5.89 4.44 -33.24
CA GLU A 268 5.56 5.61 -32.41
C GLU A 268 4.05 5.84 -32.35
N ASN A 269 3.34 5.73 -33.47
CA ASN A 269 1.88 5.86 -33.52
C ASN A 269 1.19 4.78 -32.68
N THR A 270 1.59 3.52 -32.82
CA THR A 270 1.08 2.39 -32.01
C THR A 270 1.36 2.62 -30.53
N ARG A 271 2.58 3.05 -30.18
CA ARG A 271 2.95 3.37 -28.80
C ARG A 271 2.06 4.48 -28.24
N ALA A 272 1.85 5.56 -28.98
CA ALA A 272 0.99 6.67 -28.55
C ALA A 272 -0.48 6.22 -28.32
N GLU A 273 -1.00 5.29 -29.13
CA GLU A 273 -2.33 4.71 -28.92
C GLU A 273 -2.43 3.82 -27.68
N VAL A 274 -1.41 2.99 -27.44
CA VAL A 274 -1.31 2.17 -26.23
C VAL A 274 -1.19 3.06 -24.99
N GLU A 275 -0.42 4.16 -25.07
CA GLU A 275 -0.31 5.16 -24.00
C GLU A 275 -1.64 5.86 -23.73
N ARG A 276 -2.38 6.28 -24.77
CA ARG A 276 -3.73 6.85 -24.63
C ARG A 276 -4.68 5.87 -23.93
N THR A 277 -4.63 4.59 -24.32
CA THR A 277 -5.45 3.54 -23.68
C THR A 277 -5.06 3.35 -22.21
N ALA A 278 -3.77 3.31 -21.90
CA ALA A 278 -3.29 3.21 -20.52
C ALA A 278 -3.70 4.42 -19.66
N GLN A 279 -3.65 5.64 -20.22
CA GLN A 279 -4.14 6.84 -19.54
C GLN A 279 -5.65 6.76 -19.28
N TRP A 280 -6.43 6.28 -20.25
CA TRP A 280 -7.86 6.06 -20.07
C TRP A 280 -8.16 5.04 -18.95
N VAL A 281 -7.48 3.88 -18.94
CA VAL A 281 -7.64 2.87 -17.88
C VAL A 281 -7.27 3.45 -16.51
N LYS A 282 -6.18 4.23 -16.43
CA LYS A 282 -5.78 4.93 -15.19
C LYS A 282 -6.83 5.94 -14.73
N GLY A 283 -7.44 6.66 -15.67
CA GLY A 283 -8.56 7.58 -15.42
C GLY A 283 -9.76 6.84 -14.82
N MET A 284 -10.19 5.75 -15.45
CA MET A 284 -11.26 4.88 -14.94
C MET A 284 -10.93 4.32 -13.56
N GLY A 285 -9.72 3.81 -13.35
CA GLY A 285 -9.28 3.33 -12.04
C GLY A 285 -9.33 4.39 -10.94
N THR A 286 -9.16 5.68 -11.29
CA THR A 286 -9.33 6.79 -10.35
C THR A 286 -10.80 7.05 -10.02
N GLN A 287 -11.69 6.96 -11.00
CA GLN A 287 -13.14 7.08 -10.79
C GLN A 287 -13.70 5.93 -9.96
N LEU A 288 -13.25 4.70 -10.20
CA LEU A 288 -13.65 3.52 -9.42
C LEU A 288 -13.28 3.68 -7.94
N ARG A 289 -12.04 4.10 -7.63
CA ARG A 289 -11.62 4.38 -6.24
C ARG A 289 -12.43 5.49 -5.58
N HIS A 290 -12.80 6.53 -6.34
CA HIS A 290 -13.65 7.59 -5.80
C HIS A 290 -15.05 7.07 -5.44
N ARG A 291 -15.67 6.27 -6.32
CA ARG A 291 -16.95 5.61 -6.03
C ARG A 291 -16.86 4.64 -4.86
N ASP A 292 -15.80 3.85 -4.78
CA ASP A 292 -15.54 2.94 -3.65
C ASP A 292 -15.48 3.69 -2.31
N ALA A 293 -14.79 4.84 -2.26
CA ALA A 293 -14.76 5.68 -1.07
C ALA A 293 -16.14 6.23 -0.68
N VAL A 294 -16.93 6.70 -1.66
CA VAL A 294 -18.30 7.19 -1.43
C VAL A 294 -19.21 6.07 -0.90
N LEU A 295 -19.17 4.89 -1.52
CA LEU A 295 -19.94 3.72 -1.08
C LEU A 295 -19.50 3.24 0.30
N SER A 296 -18.20 3.32 0.62
CA SER A 296 -17.68 2.97 1.94
C SER A 296 -18.19 3.93 3.02
N GLU A 297 -18.26 5.24 2.74
CA GLU A 297 -18.89 6.20 3.65
C GLU A 297 -20.39 5.95 3.81
N GLU A 298 -21.10 5.67 2.72
CA GLU A 298 -22.53 5.34 2.77
C GLU A 298 -22.77 4.09 3.62
N ARG A 299 -22.00 3.03 3.40
CA ARG A 299 -22.06 1.81 4.23
C ARG A 299 -21.81 2.12 5.71
N ALA A 300 -20.83 2.93 6.03
CA ALA A 300 -20.55 3.33 7.41
C ALA A 300 -21.72 4.09 8.04
N ARG A 301 -22.35 5.01 7.30
CA ARG A 301 -23.55 5.74 7.75
C ARG A 301 -24.73 4.81 7.99
N LEU A 302 -24.97 3.85 7.09
CA LEU A 302 -26.04 2.85 7.23
C LEU A 302 -25.81 1.93 8.44
N LEU A 303 -24.56 1.48 8.67
CA LEU A 303 -24.21 0.68 9.84
C LEU A 303 -24.41 1.45 11.15
N ALA A 304 -23.99 2.72 11.20
CA ALA A 304 -24.20 3.58 12.37
C ALA A 304 -25.70 3.76 12.65
N LYS A 305 -26.50 4.00 11.61
CA LYS A 305 -27.96 4.13 11.73
C LYS A 305 -28.61 2.84 12.24
N ARG A 306 -28.17 1.68 11.74
CA ARG A 306 -28.61 0.36 12.23
C ARG A 306 -28.27 0.20 13.71
N GLU A 307 -27.05 0.54 14.11
CA GLU A 307 -26.63 0.44 15.52
C GLU A 307 -27.47 1.34 16.44
N GLU A 308 -27.73 2.59 16.05
CA GLU A 308 -28.59 3.52 16.79
C GLU A 308 -29.98 2.94 17.04
N LEU A 309 -30.62 2.40 15.99
CA LEU A 309 -31.95 1.80 16.10
C LEU A 309 -31.97 0.58 17.02
N LEU A 310 -30.92 -0.24 16.98
CA LEU A 310 -30.80 -1.45 17.81
C LEU A 310 -30.54 -1.11 19.28
N ARG A 311 -29.86 -0.01 19.56
CA ARG A 311 -29.54 0.45 20.92
C ARG A 311 -30.71 1.17 21.60
N GLY A 312 -31.65 1.73 20.83
CA GLY A 312 -32.86 2.37 21.33
C GLY A 312 -32.64 3.80 21.76
#